data_AF-A0A2P6RVH5-F1
#
_entry.id   AF-A0A2P6RVH5-F1
#
_cell.length_a   1.000
_cell.length_b   1.000
_cell.length_c   1.000
_cell.angle_alpha   90.00
_cell.angle_beta   90.00
_cell.angle_gamma   90.00
#
_symmetry.space_group_name_H-M   'P 1'
#
loop_
_entity.id
_entity.type
_entity.pdbx_description
1 polymer ?
#
loop_
_entity_poly.entity_id
_entity_poly.type
_entity_poly.pdbx_seq_one_letter_code
_entity_poly.pdbx_strand_id
1 'polypeptide(L)' 'MEQKIPDTFSSQAKDFLQLCLATVPEQRWTAEDLQSHPFVANLELDSDN' A
#
# COMPACT_ATOMS: atom_id res chain seq x y z
N MET A 1 7.43 -16.49 -7.49
CA MET A 1 6.24 -16.70 -6.66
C MET A 1 5.40 -15.46 -6.83
N GLU A 2 4.31 -15.51 -7.60
CA GLU A 2 3.44 -14.34 -7.75
C GLU A 2 2.59 -14.21 -6.47
N GLN A 3 2.65 -13.06 -5.82
CA GLN A 3 1.84 -12.82 -4.65
C GLN A 3 0.42 -12.45 -5.08
N LYS A 4 -0.53 -13.33 -4.79
CA LYS A 4 -1.93 -13.10 -5.11
C LYS A 4 -2.57 -12.23 -4.03
N ILE A 5 -2.76 -10.95 -4.33
CA ILE A 5 -3.50 -10.05 -3.42
C ILE A 5 -5.00 -10.40 -3.52
N PRO A 6 -5.69 -10.64 -2.40
CA PRO A 6 -7.11 -10.96 -2.40
C PRO A 6 -7.98 -9.89 -3.06
N ASP A 7 -9.04 -10.31 -3.74
CA ASP A 7 -9.92 -9.39 -4.44
C ASP A 7 -10.74 -8.50 -3.51
N THR A 8 -10.88 -8.90 -2.25
CA THR A 8 -11.59 -8.18 -1.19
C THR A 8 -10.92 -6.86 -0.78
N PHE A 9 -9.65 -6.66 -1.12
CA PHE A 9 -8.97 -5.40 -0.85
C PHE A 9 -9.48 -4.29 -1.78
N SER A 10 -9.55 -3.06 -1.25
CA SER A 10 -9.81 -1.89 -2.07
C SER A 10 -8.70 -1.72 -3.12
N SER A 11 -9.00 -1.05 -4.23
CA SER A 11 -8.01 -0.78 -5.29
C SER A 11 -6.75 -0.10 -4.73
N GLN A 12 -6.94 0.81 -3.77
CA GLN A 12 -5.87 1.56 -3.12
C GLN A 12 -5.00 0.69 -2.20
N ALA A 13 -5.61 -0.27 -1.50
CA ALA A 13 -4.87 -1.24 -0.69
C ALA A 13 -4.07 -2.22 -1.56
N LYS A 14 -4.62 -2.64 -2.71
CA LYS A 14 -3.92 -3.49 -3.68
C LYS A 14 -2.70 -2.78 -4.26
N ASP A 15 -2.86 -1.51 -4.67
CA ASP A 15 -1.77 -0.67 -5.19
C ASP A 15 -0.64 -0.52 -4.16
N PHE A 16 -0.99 -0.19 -2.91
CA PHE A 16 -0.02 -0.11 -1.82
C PHE A 16 0.76 -1.41 -1.62
N LEU A 17 0.06 -2.55 -1.60
CA LEU A 17 0.69 -3.87 -1.41
C LEU A 17 1.60 -4.25 -2.58
N GLN A 18 1.27 -3.84 -3.81
CA GLN A 18 2.15 -4.06 -4.96
C GLN A 18 3.49 -3.32 -4.82
N LEU A 19 3.47 -2.08 -4.29
CA LEU A 19 4.69 -1.31 -4.01
C LEU A 19 5.51 -1.91 -2.86
N CYS A 20 4.84 -2.35 -1.79
CA CYS A 20 5.49 -3.02 -0.66
C CYS A 20 6.20 -4.31 -1.07
N LEU A 21 5.54 -5.08 -1.93
CA LEU A 21 5.90 -6.46 -2.25
C LEU A 21 6.63 -6.58 -3.61
N ALA A 22 7.12 -5.46 -4.13
CA ALA A 22 7.90 -5.41 -5.36
C ALA A 22 9.09 -6.39 -5.28
N THR A 23 9.15 -7.28 -6.28
CA THR A 23 10.17 -8.33 -6.37
C THR A 23 11.52 -7.78 -6.81
N VAL A 24 11.51 -6.72 -7.60
CA VAL A 24 12.70 -5.99 -8.05
C VAL A 24 13.07 -4.99 -6.95
N PRO A 25 14.23 -5.12 -6.28
CA PRO A 25 14.61 -4.25 -5.18
C PRO A 25 14.57 -2.76 -5.53
N GLU A 26 14.95 -2.42 -6.75
CA GLU A 26 15.00 -1.05 -7.26
C GLU A 26 13.61 -0.43 -7.49
N GLN A 27 12.56 -1.26 -7.54
CA GLN A 27 11.16 -0.83 -7.66
C GLN A 27 10.47 -0.77 -6.31
N ARG A 28 11.10 -1.28 -5.24
CA ARG A 28 10.51 -1.30 -3.91
C ARG A 28 10.63 0.08 -3.28
N TRP A 29 9.47 0.62 -2.92
CA TRP A 29 9.42 1.88 -2.21
C TRP A 29 10.01 1.76 -0.82
N THR A 30 10.65 2.85 -0.37
CA THR A 30 11.11 2.93 1.02
C THR A 30 9.93 3.12 1.96
N ALA A 31 10.15 2.91 3.26
CA ALA A 31 9.11 3.17 4.26
C ALA A 31 8.63 4.63 4.23
N GLU A 32 9.50 5.58 3.92
CA GLU A 32 9.18 7.01 3.80
C GLU A 32 8.30 7.29 2.57
N ASP A 33 8.62 6.68 1.42
CA ASP A 33 7.79 6.80 0.21
C ASP A 33 6.39 6.20 0.44
N LEU A 34 6.34 5.02 1.08
CA LEU A 34 5.09 4.32 1.40
C LEU A 34 4.19 5.12 2.35
N GLN A 35 4.77 5.92 3.25
CA GLN A 35 4.01 6.77 4.16
C GLN A 35 3.19 7.84 3.44
N SER A 36 3.68 8.30 2.28
CA SER A 36 2.99 9.28 1.43
C SER A 36 1.93 8.64 0.52
N HIS A 37 1.86 7.31 0.47
CA HIS A 37 0.90 6.62 -0.38
C HIS A 37 -0.53 6.90 0.11
N PRO A 38 -1.51 7.17 -0.78
CA PRO A 38 -2.87 7.52 -0.39
C PRO A 38 -3.52 6.51 0.58
N PHE A 39 -3.18 5.22 0.47
CA PHE A 39 -3.69 4.18 1.38
C PHE A 39 -3.40 4.45 2.87
N VAL A 40 -2.25 5.07 3.17
CA VAL A 40 -1.80 5.41 4.52
C VAL A 40 -2.04 6.89 4.82
N ALA A 41 -1.83 7.76 3.83
CA ALA A 41 -2.00 9.21 4.00
C ALA A 41 -3.48 9.63 4.14
N ASN A 42 -4.41 8.90 3.53
CA ASN A 42 -5.86 9.09 3.70
C ASN A 42 -6.43 8.21 4.81
N LEU A 43 -5.60 7.72 5.74
CA LEU A 43 -6.11 7.31 7.05
C LEU A 43 -6.57 8.61 7.74
N GLU A 44 -7.69 9.18 7.28
CA GLU A 44 -8.50 10.02 8.13
C GLU A 44 -8.83 9.12 9.30
N LEU A 45 -8.07 9.30 10.39
CA LEU A 45 -8.45 8.85 11.71
C LEU A 45 -9.93 9.20 11.79
N ASP A 46 -10.78 8.18 11.95
CA ASP A 46 -12.14 8.37 12.41
C ASP A 46 -12.02 9.21 13.69
N SER A 47 -12.09 10.52 13.48
CA SER A 47 -12.14 11.53 14.52
C SER A 47 -13.60 11.60 14.92
N ASP A 48 -14.14 10.43 15.27
CA ASP A 48 -15.40 10.31 15.97
C ASP A 48 -15.12 10.82 17.39
N ASN A 49 -15.38 12.12 17.52
CA ASN A 49 -15.82 12.86 18.71
C ASN A 49 -16.02 12.04 20.00
#